data_AF-A0A554VRP0-F1
#
_entry.id   AF-A0A554VRP0-F1
#
_cell.length_a   1.000
_cell.length_b   1.000
_cell.length_c   1.000
_cell.angle_alpha   90.00
_cell.angle_beta   90.00
_cell.angle_gamma   90.00
#
_symmetry.space_group_name_H-M   'P 1'
#
loop_
_entity.id
_entity.type
_entity.pdbx_description
1 polymer ?
#
loop_
_entity_poly.entity_id
_entity_poly.type
_entity_poly.pdbx_seq_one_letter_code
_entity_poly.pdbx_strand_id
1 'polypeptide(L)'
;MKISFDYDSVLEYEEMQDLAKKHIDLGSEVWITTSRTLRRNAVHIVHEDLLNVARELGIEKNIQFTNYEAKSGYLSGFDIHIDDDKTEVDQINESQGKCIGVHYERRLISRRL
;
A
#
# COMPACT_ATOMS: atom_id res chain seq x y z
N MET A 1 5.62 13.10 -7.73
CA MET A 1 4.35 12.58 -7.18
C MET A 1 4.71 11.63 -6.06
N LYS A 2 4.00 11.67 -4.94
CA LYS A 2 4.18 10.74 -3.82
C LYS A 2 2.99 9.81 -3.77
N ILE A 3 3.20 8.53 -4.06
CA ILE A 3 2.16 7.51 -4.18
C ILE A 3 2.40 6.40 -3.16
N SER A 4 1.31 5.90 -2.57
CA SER A 4 1.33 4.78 -1.64
C SER A 4 0.44 3.63 -2.13
N PHE A 5 0.83 2.41 -1.78
CA PHE A 5 0.05 1.20 -1.97
C PHE A 5 -0.16 0.54 -0.62
N ASP A 6 -1.35 -0.02 -0.37
CA ASP A 6 -1.45 -1.08 0.63
C ASP A 6 -0.62 -2.29 0.20
N TYR A 7 -0.28 -3.14 1.17
CA TYR A 7 0.44 -4.37 0.89
C TYR A 7 -0.50 -5.56 0.63
N ASP A 8 -1.23 -5.98 1.66
CA ASP A 8 -2.13 -7.15 1.58
C ASP A 8 -3.19 -6.89 0.51
N SER A 9 -3.49 -7.89 -0.34
CA SER A 9 -4.43 -7.78 -1.46
C SER A 9 -4.16 -6.67 -2.50
N VAL A 10 -3.03 -5.98 -2.44
CA VAL A 10 -2.64 -4.95 -3.40
C VAL A 10 -1.21 -5.19 -3.88
N LEU A 11 -0.20 -4.71 -3.16
CA LEU A 11 1.20 -4.81 -3.59
C LEU A 11 1.79 -6.22 -3.44
N GLU A 12 1.09 -7.14 -2.77
CA GLU A 12 1.41 -8.57 -2.81
C GLU A 12 1.28 -9.18 -4.22
N TYR A 13 0.53 -8.53 -5.12
CA TYR A 13 0.30 -9.02 -6.48
C TYR A 13 1.29 -8.42 -7.49
N GLU A 14 1.84 -9.28 -8.36
CA GLU A 14 2.83 -8.90 -9.38
C GLU A 14 2.34 -7.76 -10.28
N GLU A 15 1.05 -7.75 -10.66
CA GLU A 15 0.50 -6.67 -11.49
C GLU A 15 0.59 -5.28 -10.84
N MET A 16 0.51 -5.22 -9.51
CA MET A 16 0.62 -3.99 -8.74
C MET A 16 2.08 -3.65 -8.45
N GLN A 17 2.96 -4.63 -8.31
CA GLN A 17 4.41 -4.43 -8.26
C GLN A 17 4.93 -3.84 -9.58
N ASP A 18 4.44 -4.33 -10.72
CA ASP A 18 4.74 -3.76 -12.04
C ASP A 18 4.28 -2.31 -12.17
N LEU A 19 3.11 -1.99 -11.62
CA LEU A 19 2.60 -0.61 -11.58
C LEU A 19 3.48 0.28 -10.69
N ALA A 20 3.83 -0.19 -9.48
CA ALA A 20 4.72 0.50 -8.57
C ALA A 20 6.08 0.79 -9.24
N LYS A 21 6.67 -0.21 -9.92
CA LYS A 21 7.92 -0.07 -10.67
C LYS A 21 7.81 1.00 -11.77
N LYS A 22 6.72 1.03 -12.54
CA LYS A 22 6.50 2.09 -13.54
C LYS A 22 6.44 3.47 -12.89
N HIS A 23 5.82 3.62 -11.72
CA HIS A 23 5.81 4.88 -10.99
C HIS A 23 7.22 5.31 -10.55
N ILE A 24 8.03 4.37 -10.07
CA ILE A 24 9.44 4.60 -9.72
C ILE A 24 10.24 5.06 -10.95
N ASP A 25 10.12 4.36 -12.07
CA ASP A 25 10.82 4.67 -13.33
C ASP A 25 10.43 6.06 -13.87
N LEU A 26 9.21 6.51 -13.60
CA LEU A 26 8.72 7.86 -13.93
C LEU A 26 9.11 8.94 -12.91
N GLY A 27 9.89 8.60 -11.87
CA GLY A 27 10.38 9.53 -10.85
C GLY A 27 9.39 9.82 -9.72
N SER A 28 8.40 8.95 -9.50
CA SER A 28 7.51 9.06 -8.34
C SER A 28 8.19 8.53 -7.07
N GLU A 29 7.90 9.15 -5.93
CA GLU A 29 8.27 8.65 -4.61
C GLU A 29 7.22 7.60 -4.20
N VAL A 30 7.58 6.31 -4.26
CA VAL A 30 6.68 5.18 -3.98
C VAL A 30 6.87 4.69 -2.55
N TRP A 31 5.74 4.44 -1.88
CA TRP A 31 5.67 3.92 -0.50
C TRP A 31 4.72 2.73 -0.39
N ILE A 32 4.93 1.96 0.66
CA ILE A 32 3.97 0.99 1.19
C ILE A 32 3.34 1.61 2.45
N THR A 33 2.01 1.72 2.52
CA THR A 33 1.28 2.07 3.75
C THR A 33 0.35 0.92 4.12
N THR A 34 0.67 0.19 5.19
CA THR A 34 -0.02 -1.06 5.55
C THR A 34 -0.56 -1.03 6.98
N SER A 35 -1.70 -1.68 7.19
CA SER A 35 -2.29 -1.89 8.52
C SER A 35 -1.58 -2.94 9.37
N ARG A 36 -0.60 -3.65 8.78
CA ARG A 36 0.27 -4.57 9.52
C ARG A 36 0.94 -3.87 10.71
N THR A 37 1.23 -4.64 11.74
CA THR A 37 1.93 -4.16 12.95
C THR A 37 3.32 -4.75 13.03
N LEU A 38 4.28 -3.97 13.55
CA LEU A 38 5.59 -4.49 13.93
C LEU A 38 5.60 -5.18 15.29
N ARG A 39 4.50 -5.09 16.05
CA ARG A 39 4.40 -5.65 17.41
C ARG A 39 3.04 -6.26 17.70
N ARG A 40 3.06 -7.43 18.32
CA ARG A 40 1.87 -8.04 18.94
C ARG A 40 2.24 -8.46 20.35
N ASN A 41 1.62 -7.83 21.34
CA ASN A 41 2.04 -7.93 22.74
C ASN A 41 3.54 -7.60 22.89
N ALA A 42 4.31 -8.47 23.56
CA ALA A 42 5.76 -8.32 23.74
C ALA A 42 6.59 -8.88 22.58
N VAL A 43 5.97 -9.34 21.49
CA VAL A 43 6.65 -10.00 20.36
C VAL A 43 6.79 -9.04 19.18
N HIS A 44 8.01 -8.96 18.63
CA HIS A 44 8.27 -8.26 17.37
C HIS A 44 7.90 -9.17 16.19
N ILE A 45 7.15 -8.62 15.23
CA ILE A 45 6.74 -9.34 14.03
C ILE A 45 7.61 -8.87 12.86
N VAL A 46 8.14 -9.84 12.11
CA VAL A 46 8.88 -9.61 10.86
C VAL A 46 7.98 -10.00 9.69
N HIS A 47 7.82 -9.09 8.74
CA HIS A 47 7.01 -9.27 7.53
C HIS A 47 7.93 -9.53 6.33
N GLU A 48 8.56 -10.72 6.30
CA GLU A 48 9.56 -11.07 5.28
C GLU A 48 9.03 -10.94 3.84
N ASP A 49 7.76 -11.30 3.62
CA ASP A 49 7.07 -11.13 2.34
C ASP A 49 7.08 -9.66 1.88
N LEU A 50 6.60 -8.75 2.72
CA LEU A 50 6.58 -7.31 2.46
C LEU A 50 7.99 -6.76 2.27
N LEU A 51 8.92 -7.15 3.14
CA LEU A 51 10.31 -6.69 3.09
C LEU A 51 11.04 -7.17 1.83
N ASN A 52 10.70 -8.35 1.30
CA ASN A 52 11.23 -8.85 0.05
C ASN A 52 10.73 -8.03 -1.14
N VAL A 53 9.41 -7.81 -1.22
CA VAL A 53 8.83 -6.95 -2.28
C VAL A 53 9.39 -5.53 -2.23
N ALA A 54 9.49 -4.94 -1.03
CA ALA A 54 10.07 -3.62 -0.86
C ALA A 54 11.53 -3.55 -1.34
N ARG A 55 12.32 -4.61 -1.11
CA ARG A 55 13.71 -4.72 -1.58
C ARG A 55 13.81 -4.86 -3.09
N GLU A 56 12.96 -5.68 -3.68
CA GLU A 56 12.93 -5.86 -5.14
C GLU A 56 12.55 -4.56 -5.87
N LEU A 57 11.70 -3.74 -5.26
CA LEU A 57 11.31 -2.43 -5.75
C LEU A 57 12.31 -1.31 -5.39
N GLY A 58 13.27 -1.56 -4.47
CA GLY A 58 14.21 -0.55 -3.99
C GLY A 58 13.59 0.54 -3.09
N ILE A 59 12.54 0.19 -2.34
CA ILE A 59 11.75 1.08 -1.47
C ILE A 59 11.79 0.63 0.01
N GLU A 60 12.83 -0.06 0.46
CA GLU A 60 12.94 -0.64 1.81
C GLU A 60 12.83 0.39 2.93
N LYS A 61 13.13 1.66 2.63
CA LYS A 61 13.03 2.79 3.57
C LYS A 61 11.66 3.49 3.54
N ASN A 62 10.80 3.14 2.59
CA ASN A 62 9.52 3.81 2.33
C ASN A 62 8.36 2.88 2.73
N ILE A 63 8.39 2.38 3.97
CA ILE A 63 7.36 1.51 4.53
C ILE A 63 6.78 2.20 5.75
N GLN A 64 5.46 2.42 5.73
CA GLN A 64 4.69 3.00 6.82
C GLN A 64 3.73 1.95 7.37
N PHE A 65 4.02 1.46 8.59
CA PHE A 65 3.09 0.63 9.35
C PHE A 65 2.14 1.54 10.14
N THR A 66 0.83 1.36 9.99
CA THR A 66 -0.16 2.11 10.78
C THR A 66 -0.51 1.40 12.10
N ASN A 67 -0.11 0.14 12.25
CA ASN A 67 -0.37 -0.68 13.43
C ASN A 67 -1.87 -0.78 13.76
N TYR A 68 -2.68 -1.10 12.76
CA TYR A 68 -4.15 -1.19 12.81
C TYR A 68 -4.90 0.13 12.97
N GLU A 69 -4.22 1.26 13.00
CA GLU A 69 -4.87 2.57 12.91
C GLU A 69 -5.28 2.87 11.46
N ALA A 70 -6.32 3.68 11.28
CA ALA A 70 -6.83 4.08 9.97
C ALA A 70 -5.75 4.76 9.11
N LYS A 71 -5.62 4.35 7.85
CA LYS A 71 -4.56 4.85 6.96
C LYS A 71 -4.70 6.32 6.62
N SER A 72 -5.94 6.83 6.61
CA SER A 72 -6.23 8.26 6.41
C SER A 72 -5.41 9.20 7.30
N GLY A 73 -5.05 8.77 8.52
CA GLY A 73 -4.20 9.53 9.45
C GLY A 73 -2.71 9.59 9.07
N TYR A 74 -2.24 8.73 8.15
CA TYR A 74 -0.83 8.57 7.78
C TYR A 74 -0.52 9.05 6.35
N LEU A 75 -1.55 9.47 5.60
CA LEU A 75 -1.43 9.79 4.17
C LEU A 75 -1.24 11.30 3.89
N SER A 76 -0.85 12.07 4.91
CA SER A 76 -0.49 13.48 4.71
C SER A 76 0.73 13.62 3.78
N GLY A 77 0.60 14.45 2.75
CA GLY A 77 1.64 14.66 1.74
C GLY A 77 1.66 13.63 0.61
N PHE A 78 0.82 12.60 0.66
CA PHE A 78 0.59 11.71 -0.48
C PHE A 78 -0.41 12.32 -1.48
N ASP A 79 -0.21 12.01 -2.75
CA ASP A 79 -1.11 12.38 -3.84
C ASP A 79 -2.17 11.30 -4.08
N ILE A 80 -1.77 10.03 -4.03
CA ILE A 80 -2.62 8.86 -4.31
C ILE A 80 -2.28 7.73 -3.32
N HIS A 81 -3.30 7.03 -2.83
CA HIS A 81 -3.17 5.75 -2.14
C HIS A 81 -4.05 4.69 -2.82
N ILE A 82 -3.49 3.51 -3.09
CA ILE A 82 -4.23 2.38 -3.69
C ILE A 82 -4.45 1.31 -2.63
N ASP A 83 -5.69 0.89 -2.45
CA ASP A 83 -6.15 0.02 -1.35
C ASP A 83 -7.30 -0.87 -1.85
N ASP A 84 -7.40 -2.12 -1.38
CA ASP A 84 -8.52 -3.02 -1.69
C ASP A 84 -9.67 -2.89 -0.68
N ASP A 85 -9.45 -2.28 0.49
CA ASP A 85 -10.51 -2.04 1.47
C ASP A 85 -11.28 -0.77 1.11
N LYS A 86 -12.50 -0.96 0.62
CA LYS A 86 -13.42 0.15 0.31
C LYS A 86 -13.64 1.09 1.51
N THR A 87 -13.66 0.58 2.73
CA THR A 87 -13.84 1.41 3.93
C THR A 87 -12.65 2.33 4.16
N GLU A 88 -11.42 1.84 4.01
CA GLU A 88 -10.21 2.67 4.08
C GLU A 88 -10.22 3.72 2.95
N VAL A 89 -10.58 3.32 1.72
CA VAL A 89 -10.69 4.24 0.57
C VAL A 89 -11.71 5.35 0.83
N ASP A 90 -12.89 5.01 1.34
CA ASP A 90 -13.92 5.99 1.68
C ASP A 90 -13.42 6.95 2.75
N GLN A 91 -12.78 6.45 3.82
CA GLN A 91 -12.19 7.29 4.87
C GLN A 91 -11.09 8.23 4.35
N ILE A 92 -10.25 7.77 3.42
CA ILE A 92 -9.22 8.61 2.79
C ILE A 92 -9.88 9.74 2.00
N ASN A 93 -10.89 9.42 1.21
CA ASN A 93 -11.58 10.38 0.34
C ASN A 93 -12.50 11.35 1.12
N GLU A 94 -12.98 10.96 2.30
CA GLU A 94 -13.72 11.82 3.22
C GLU A 94 -12.81 12.66 4.13
N SER A 95 -11.51 12.32 4.20
CA SER A 95 -10.53 13.09 4.96
C SER A 95 -10.32 14.48 4.35
N GLN A 96 -9.91 15.46 5.15
CA GLN A 96 -9.56 16.80 4.65
C GLN A 96 -8.21 16.86 3.90
N GLY A 97 -7.57 15.71 3.69
CA GLY A 97 -6.27 15.61 3.03
C GLY A 97 -6.34 15.76 1.51
N LYS A 98 -5.16 15.96 0.89
CA LYS A 98 -5.02 16.00 -0.57
C LYS A 98 -5.06 14.60 -1.21
N CYS A 99 -4.74 13.56 -0.44
CA CYS A 99 -4.56 12.21 -0.95
C CYS A 99 -5.87 11.65 -1.50
N ILE A 100 -5.83 11.11 -2.72
CA ILE A 100 -6.97 10.42 -3.34
C ILE A 100 -6.84 8.92 -3.07
N GLY A 101 -7.85 8.33 -2.44
CA GLY A 101 -7.98 6.89 -2.27
C GLY A 101 -8.54 6.24 -3.54
N VAL A 102 -7.84 5.24 -4.06
CA VAL A 102 -8.21 4.48 -5.25
C VAL A 102 -8.47 3.03 -4.85
N HIS A 103 -9.72 2.60 -5.00
CA HIS A 103 -10.11 1.22 -4.73
C HIS A 103 -9.57 0.28 -5.81
N TYR A 104 -8.77 -0.69 -5.40
CA TYR A 104 -8.29 -1.77 -6.25
C TYR A 104 -9.16 -3.02 -6.06
N GLU A 105 -9.70 -3.54 -7.17
CA GLU A 105 -10.41 -4.81 -7.17
C GLU A 105 -9.74 -5.76 -8.16
N ARG A 106 -9.20 -6.86 -7.65
CA ARG A 106 -8.56 -7.87 -8.49
C ARG A 106 -9.62 -8.67 -9.26
N ARG A 107 -9.59 -8.57 -10.59
CA ARG A 107 -10.43 -9.40 -11.45
C ARG A 107 -9.88 -10.81 -11.54
N LEU A 108 -10.57 -11.75 -10.89
CA LEU A 108 -10.33 -13.18 -11.10
C LEU A 108 -10.88 -13.60 -12.48
N ILE A 109 -9.98 -13.83 -13.44
CA ILE A 109 -10.38 -14.43 -14.71
C ILE A 109 -10.58 -15.92 -14.48
N SER A 110 -11.84 -16.36 -14.32
CA SER A 110 -12.16 -17.78 -14.38
C SER A 110 -11.86 -18.29 -15.80
N ARG A 111 -10.81 -19.10 -15.94
CA ARG A 111 -10.69 -19.95 -17.13
C ARG A 111 -11.81 -20.97 -17.04
N ARG A 112 -12.88 -20.79 -17.82
CA ARG A 112 -13.80 -21.89 -18.12
C ARG A 112 -12.95 -22.98 -18.78
N LEU A 113 -12.72 -24.07 -18.06
CA LEU A 113 -12.23 -25.33 -18.61
C LEU A 113 -13.31 -25.93 -19.52
#